data_AF-A0A7S0YV94-F1
#
_entry.id   AF-A0A7S0YV94-F1
#
_cell.length_a   1.000
_cell.length_b   1.000
_cell.length_c   1.000
_cell.angle_alpha   90.00
_cell.angle_beta   90.00
_cell.angle_gamma   90.00
#
_symmetry.space_group_name_H-M   'P 1'
#
loop_
_entity.id
_entity.type
_entity.pdbx_description
1 polymer ?
#
loop_
_entity_poly.entity_id
_entity_poly.type
_entity_poly.pdbx_seq_one_letter_code
_entity_poly.pdbx_strand_id
1 'polypeptide(L)'
;TLFSTIRMGQTKPLIGTTGNRLTLTLIPAVQVASRTSLLIEGMSGTTTVDPGFGLFFAAQNPSGAFDATYRWIQPTSVPAFMRLTVANDMAIGATYTVSWDWDNVNTPQNSLDYPITLSSDGHTTQSVDTEGGETILGIVNGSNFLKLVTFEMHGATAAQSSPLPGGSNTLTVSLFANMDLTAGSLVTVSGITGYLVDSAGPELQTYASGAGSFASTLTSWEPSAGAVVLTVGSSGMTKTSFFRSDRQAAVFALGVRNLNDVTNASLQLTINGVYERESGDLSSATASVEAVSEARYGLIGASVPGVVFRPETTLHAIDHRSPLVGSSNTITFSMSCTLIMPEGSKFTIRGLTGTQTSATAIGIPDRLCRILPFSLSGMTLCFVCV
;
A
#
# COMPACT_ATOMS: atom_id res chain seq x y z
N THR A 1 47.99 10.69 1.64
CA THR A 1 46.62 10.78 2.18
C THR A 1 46.54 9.94 3.44
N LEU A 2 45.76 10.34 4.43
CA LEU A 2 45.73 9.67 5.74
C LEU A 2 44.90 8.37 5.69
N PHE A 3 43.82 8.38 4.93
CA PHE A 3 42.91 7.24 4.77
C PHE A 3 42.86 6.77 3.31
N SER A 4 42.76 5.46 3.10
CA SER A 4 42.48 4.83 1.80
C SER A 4 40.98 4.75 1.51
N THR A 5 40.14 4.78 2.55
CA THR A 5 38.69 4.84 2.43
C THR A 5 38.13 5.80 3.46
N ILE A 6 37.25 6.70 3.01
CA ILE A 6 36.48 7.59 3.86
C ILE A 6 35.07 7.57 3.29
N ARG A 7 34.13 6.91 3.97
CA ARG A 7 32.75 6.74 3.50
C ARG A 7 31.76 7.21 4.54
N MET A 8 30.70 7.88 4.12
CA MET A 8 29.60 8.27 5.00
C MET A 8 28.26 7.80 4.43
N GLY A 9 27.46 7.16 5.28
CA GLY A 9 26.11 6.71 4.95
C GLY A 9 25.11 7.01 6.05
N GLN A 10 23.84 6.72 5.78
CA GLN A 10 22.71 6.99 6.70
C GLN A 10 21.76 5.81 6.82
N THR A 11 20.86 5.83 7.82
CA THR A 11 19.86 4.77 8.05
C THR A 11 18.42 5.16 7.75
N LYS A 12 18.09 6.46 7.71
CA LYS A 12 16.72 6.97 7.48
C LYS A 12 16.72 8.04 6.38
N PRO A 13 16.34 7.69 5.13
CA PRO A 13 16.26 8.64 4.01
C PRO A 13 14.95 9.43 3.96
N LEU A 14 14.34 9.76 5.10
CA LEU A 14 13.03 10.41 5.18
C LEU A 14 13.14 11.83 5.76
N ILE A 15 12.38 12.77 5.22
CA ILE A 15 12.31 14.11 5.79
C ILE A 15 11.66 14.10 7.18
N GLY A 16 12.07 15.01 8.05
CA GLY A 16 11.44 15.24 9.35
C GLY A 16 11.54 14.10 10.37
N THR A 17 12.26 13.03 10.07
CA THR A 17 12.50 11.91 11.00
C THR A 17 13.60 12.24 12.00
N THR A 18 13.45 11.74 13.21
CA THR A 18 14.47 11.84 14.26
C THR A 18 15.31 10.57 14.34
N GLY A 19 16.54 10.69 14.82
CA GLY A 19 17.41 9.53 14.99
C GLY A 19 17.85 8.85 13.69
N ASN A 20 18.00 9.61 12.60
CA ASN A 20 18.71 9.13 11.42
C ASN A 20 20.17 8.87 11.80
N ARG A 21 20.63 7.63 11.73
CA ARG A 21 21.99 7.28 12.13
C ARG A 21 22.96 7.50 10.97
N LEU A 22 23.83 8.48 11.12
CA LEU A 22 24.95 8.70 10.22
C LEU A 22 26.12 7.83 10.66
N THR A 23 26.81 7.22 9.70
CA THR A 23 27.99 6.39 9.97
C THR A 23 29.14 6.79 9.08
N LEU A 24 30.25 7.20 9.70
CA LEU A 24 31.53 7.41 9.03
C LEU A 24 32.37 6.12 9.12
N THR A 25 32.87 5.66 7.99
CA THR A 25 33.77 4.52 7.84
C THR A 25 35.13 5.01 7.37
N LEU A 26 36.17 4.67 8.13
CA LEU A 26 37.56 5.04 7.87
C LEU A 26 38.41 3.78 7.72
N ILE A 27 39.24 3.73 6.67
CA ILE A 27 40.31 2.74 6.53
C ILE A 27 41.63 3.50 6.41
N PRO A 28 42.52 3.44 7.41
CA PRO A 28 43.79 4.16 7.36
C PRO A 28 44.71 3.64 6.25
N ALA A 29 45.27 4.55 5.46
CA ALA A 29 46.34 4.24 4.51
C ALA A 29 47.72 4.22 5.18
N VAL A 30 47.84 4.92 6.32
CA VAL A 30 49.00 4.97 7.20
C VAL A 30 48.53 4.83 8.65
N GLN A 31 49.41 4.48 9.58
CA GLN A 31 49.04 4.38 10.99
C GLN A 31 48.64 5.77 11.49
N VAL A 32 47.44 5.88 12.08
CA VAL A 32 46.95 7.14 12.65
C VAL A 32 47.22 7.11 14.13
N ALA A 33 48.09 7.98 14.62
CA ALA A 33 48.42 8.02 16.05
C ALA A 33 47.21 8.44 16.89
N SER A 34 47.13 7.93 18.11
CA SER A 34 46.28 8.49 19.17
C SER A 34 46.50 10.01 19.30
N ARG A 35 45.43 10.70 19.70
CA ARG A 35 45.30 12.17 19.76
C ARG A 35 45.30 12.88 18.41
N THR A 36 45.30 12.15 17.29
CA THR A 36 45.08 12.79 15.99
C THR A 36 43.70 13.42 15.95
N SER A 37 43.66 14.70 15.60
CA SER A 37 42.43 15.47 15.44
C SER A 37 41.94 15.35 14.00
N LEU A 38 40.72 14.85 13.83
CA LEU A 38 40.02 14.77 12.56
C LEU A 38 38.91 15.82 12.53
N LEU A 39 38.88 16.62 11.48
CA LEU A 39 37.88 17.64 11.25
C LEU A 39 37.06 17.26 10.01
N ILE A 40 35.77 17.07 10.20
CA ILE A 40 34.81 16.78 9.14
C ILE A 40 34.04 18.08 8.87
N GLU A 41 34.07 18.55 7.63
CA GLU A 41 33.41 19.79 7.21
C GLU A 41 32.42 19.52 6.07
N GLY A 42 31.45 20.41 5.91
CA GLY A 42 30.48 20.33 4.81
C GLY A 42 29.19 19.58 5.17
N MET A 43 28.96 19.27 6.44
CA MET A 43 27.73 18.61 6.89
C MET A 43 26.59 19.64 7.11
N SER A 44 26.20 20.37 6.06
CA SER A 44 25.03 21.26 6.08
C SER A 44 23.73 20.49 5.80
N GLY A 45 22.56 21.06 6.09
CA GLY A 45 21.26 20.43 5.79
C GLY A 45 20.65 19.59 6.92
N THR A 46 20.79 20.03 8.17
CA THR A 46 20.22 19.39 9.36
C THR A 46 19.48 20.36 10.28
N THR A 47 18.51 19.83 11.01
CA THR A 47 17.84 20.49 12.13
C THR A 47 18.43 20.11 13.49
N THR A 48 19.46 19.25 13.53
CA THR A 48 20.11 18.81 14.77
C THR A 48 20.73 20.01 15.48
N VAL A 49 20.07 20.48 16.55
CA VAL A 49 20.57 21.56 17.39
C VAL A 49 21.98 21.26 17.89
N ASP A 50 22.84 22.28 17.90
CA ASP A 50 24.18 22.21 18.48
C ASP A 50 24.07 21.86 19.98
N PRO A 51 24.38 20.62 20.41
CA PRO A 51 24.31 20.26 21.82
C PRO A 51 25.51 20.80 22.60
N GLY A 52 26.44 21.50 21.94
CA GLY A 52 27.72 21.90 22.50
C GLY A 52 28.70 20.73 22.64
N PHE A 53 29.55 20.77 23.67
CA PHE A 53 30.43 19.66 24.02
C PHE A 53 29.62 18.54 24.71
N GLY A 54 29.68 17.31 24.19
CA GLY A 54 28.96 16.19 24.79
C GLY A 54 29.39 14.80 24.29
N LEU A 55 28.70 13.77 24.79
CA LEU A 55 28.74 12.38 24.32
C LEU A 55 27.65 12.22 23.24
N PHE A 56 27.98 11.70 22.07
CA PHE A 56 27.01 11.55 20.97
C PHE A 56 27.34 10.42 20.00
N PHE A 57 28.28 9.55 20.39
CA PHE A 57 28.45 8.33 19.63
C PHE A 57 27.32 7.40 19.99
N ALA A 58 26.46 7.14 19.01
CA ALA A 58 25.52 6.05 19.09
C ALA A 58 26.26 4.71 19.04
N ALA A 59 27.38 4.64 18.31
CA ALA A 59 28.26 3.48 18.27
C ALA A 59 29.67 3.83 17.75
N GLN A 60 30.66 3.03 18.14
CA GLN A 60 32.00 3.01 17.55
C GLN A 60 32.49 1.57 17.41
N ASN A 61 33.24 1.27 16.35
CA ASN A 61 33.91 -0.01 16.16
C ASN A 61 35.34 0.20 15.64
N PRO A 62 36.38 -0.34 16.32
CA PRO A 62 36.33 -0.93 17.67
C PRO A 62 35.87 0.08 18.72
N SER A 63 35.33 -0.43 19.83
CA SER A 63 34.91 0.41 20.95
C SER A 63 36.11 1.21 21.50
N GLY A 64 35.95 2.52 21.67
CA GLY A 64 37.04 3.39 22.15
C GLY A 64 38.08 3.71 21.07
N ALA A 65 37.73 3.60 19.78
CA ALA A 65 38.57 4.09 18.69
C ALA A 65 38.69 5.62 18.70
N PHE A 66 37.63 6.33 19.09
CA PHE A 66 37.61 7.79 19.21
C PHE A 66 37.34 8.20 20.65
N ASP A 67 37.94 9.31 21.07
CA ASP A 67 37.64 9.91 22.37
C ASP A 67 36.15 10.18 22.47
N ALA A 68 35.59 9.97 23.66
CA ALA A 68 34.16 10.12 23.89
C ALA A 68 33.66 11.56 23.66
N THR A 69 34.56 12.54 23.64
CA THR A 69 34.30 13.95 23.37
C THR A 69 34.48 14.27 21.89
N TYR A 70 33.40 14.74 21.28
CA TYR A 70 33.40 15.35 19.95
C TYR A 70 32.91 16.79 20.08
N ARG A 71 33.15 17.60 19.05
CA ARG A 71 32.60 18.96 18.96
C ARG A 71 31.85 19.09 17.66
N TRP A 72 30.52 19.01 17.72
CA TRP A 72 29.65 19.51 16.67
C TRP A 72 29.48 21.02 16.88
N ILE A 73 29.57 21.76 15.80
CA ILE A 73 29.16 23.17 15.78
C ILE A 73 28.31 23.34 14.54
N GLN A 74 27.15 23.97 14.69
CA GLN A 74 26.33 24.45 13.58
C GLN A 74 26.41 25.98 13.53
N PRO A 75 27.41 26.58 12.84
CA PRO A 75 27.57 28.01 12.77
C PRO A 75 26.47 28.62 11.89
N THR A 76 26.09 29.87 12.18
CA THR A 76 25.16 30.65 11.34
C THR A 76 25.80 31.15 10.03
N SER A 77 27.12 31.06 9.88
CA SER A 77 27.88 31.68 8.78
C SER A 77 29.01 30.82 8.18
N VAL A 78 29.20 29.58 8.64
CA VAL A 78 30.28 28.66 8.21
C VAL A 78 29.67 27.27 8.04
N PRO A 79 30.12 26.43 7.07
CA PRO A 79 29.68 25.05 7.00
C PRO A 79 29.86 24.34 8.34
N ALA A 80 28.83 23.63 8.77
CA ALA A 80 28.86 22.90 10.02
C ALA A 80 29.95 21.84 10.00
N PHE A 81 30.61 21.66 11.15
CA PHE A 81 31.75 20.78 11.26
C PHE A 81 31.70 19.92 12.51
N MET A 82 32.29 18.74 12.41
CA MET A 82 32.48 17.82 13.52
C MET A 82 33.97 17.57 13.73
N ARG A 83 34.42 17.77 14.96
CA ARG A 83 35.77 17.39 15.38
C ARG A 83 35.75 16.09 16.15
N LEU A 84 36.54 15.11 15.69
CA LEU A 84 36.78 13.83 16.34
C LEU A 84 38.26 13.75 16.78
N THR A 85 38.52 13.09 17.90
CA THR A 85 39.90 12.81 18.34
C THR A 85 40.09 11.30 18.40
N VAL A 86 41.16 10.80 17.80
CA VAL A 86 41.52 9.38 17.84
C VAL A 86 41.97 9.02 19.26
N ALA A 87 41.31 8.09 19.93
CA ALA A 87 41.66 7.70 21.31
C ALA A 87 42.84 6.73 21.33
N ASN A 88 42.82 5.75 20.42
CA ASN A 88 43.84 4.71 20.30
C ASN A 88 44.34 4.63 18.86
N ASP A 89 45.61 4.29 18.68
CA ASP A 89 46.24 4.18 17.36
C ASP A 89 45.38 3.37 16.38
N MET A 90 45.12 3.93 15.21
CA MET A 90 44.40 3.25 14.14
C MET A 90 45.38 2.49 13.27
N ALA A 91 45.20 1.17 13.18
CA ALA A 91 46.05 0.31 12.38
C ALA A 91 45.80 0.47 10.88
N ILE A 92 46.87 0.35 10.09
CA ILE A 92 46.81 0.42 8.63
C ILE A 92 45.88 -0.66 8.09
N GLY A 93 44.99 -0.30 7.18
CA GLY A 93 44.08 -1.23 6.50
C GLY A 93 42.93 -1.77 7.36
N ALA A 94 42.89 -1.45 8.66
CA ALA A 94 41.77 -1.84 9.52
C ALA A 94 40.57 -0.90 9.33
N THR A 95 39.36 -1.44 9.48
CA THR A 95 38.12 -0.67 9.35
C THR A 95 37.71 -0.09 10.70
N TYR A 96 37.49 1.22 10.72
CA TYR A 96 36.99 1.95 11.87
C TYR A 96 35.66 2.59 11.51
N THR A 97 34.65 2.42 12.36
CA THR A 97 33.37 3.10 12.19
C THR A 97 33.02 3.93 13.40
N VAL A 98 32.36 5.05 13.15
CA VAL A 98 31.80 5.91 14.17
C VAL A 98 30.45 6.42 13.69
N SER A 99 29.45 6.28 14.55
CA SER A 99 28.07 6.61 14.23
C SER A 99 27.46 7.56 15.24
N TRP A 100 26.60 8.44 14.77
CA TRP A 100 25.83 9.37 15.57
C TRP A 100 24.42 9.53 15.01
N ASP A 101 23.49 9.91 15.88
CA ASP A 101 22.10 10.14 15.48
C ASP A 101 21.94 11.59 14.99
N TRP A 102 21.04 11.81 14.04
CA TRP A 102 20.88 13.06 13.32
C TRP A 102 19.41 13.27 12.99
N ASP A 103 18.93 14.50 13.12
CA ASP A 103 17.56 14.84 12.78
C ASP A 103 17.50 15.39 11.35
N ASN A 104 16.57 14.83 10.58
CA ASN A 104 16.40 15.17 9.18
C ASN A 104 15.54 16.43 9.03
N VAL A 105 15.93 17.30 8.09
CA VAL A 105 15.15 18.48 7.73
C VAL A 105 13.78 18.09 7.14
N ASN A 106 12.81 18.99 7.21
CA ASN A 106 11.46 18.81 6.66
C ASN A 106 11.36 19.06 5.15
N THR A 107 12.49 19.15 4.46
CA THR A 107 12.56 19.45 3.02
C THR A 107 13.29 18.33 2.29
N PRO A 108 12.75 17.80 1.19
CA PRO A 108 13.46 16.84 0.36
C PRO A 108 14.79 17.42 -0.10
N GLN A 109 15.81 16.59 -0.13
CA GLN A 109 17.09 16.97 -0.70
C GLN A 109 17.73 15.75 -1.36
N ASN A 110 18.34 15.96 -2.51
CA ASN A 110 19.25 14.98 -3.06
C ASN A 110 20.57 15.11 -2.30
N SER A 111 21.34 14.03 -2.24
CA SER A 111 22.69 14.02 -1.64
C SER A 111 23.44 15.32 -1.99
N LEU A 112 24.05 15.95 -0.98
CA LEU A 112 24.60 17.31 -1.09
C LEU A 112 25.43 17.53 -2.37
N ASP A 113 25.19 18.66 -3.03
CA ASP A 113 26.06 19.17 -4.11
C ASP A 113 27.44 19.59 -3.59
N TYR A 114 27.57 19.79 -2.27
CA TYR A 114 28.82 20.21 -1.63
C TYR A 114 29.62 18.99 -1.14
N PRO A 115 30.92 18.92 -1.45
CA PRO A 115 31.76 17.83 -0.98
C PRO A 115 31.92 17.91 0.53
N ILE A 116 31.66 16.80 1.21
CA ILE A 116 32.09 16.62 2.59
C ILE A 116 33.57 16.32 2.57
N THR A 117 34.31 16.97 3.44
CA THR A 117 35.76 16.83 3.52
C THR A 117 36.20 16.40 4.90
N LEU A 118 37.22 15.55 4.94
CA LEU A 118 37.95 15.17 6.15
C LEU A 118 39.34 15.80 6.09
N SER A 119 39.69 16.60 7.09
CA SER A 119 41.02 17.16 7.27
C SER A 119 41.61 16.74 8.61
N SER A 120 42.94 16.72 8.68
CA SER A 120 43.70 16.44 9.90
C SER A 120 45.02 17.18 9.85
N ASP A 121 45.55 17.58 11.01
CA ASP A 121 46.79 18.36 11.08
C ASP A 121 47.94 17.63 10.34
N GLY A 122 48.66 18.38 9.50
CA GLY A 122 49.80 17.87 8.75
C GLY A 122 49.47 16.94 7.57
N HIS A 123 48.19 16.74 7.24
CA HIS A 123 47.78 15.92 6.08
C HIS A 123 46.89 16.70 5.12
N THR A 124 46.92 16.28 3.85
CA THR A 124 46.04 16.82 2.82
C THR A 124 44.58 16.47 3.11
N THR A 125 43.69 17.45 2.99
CA THR A 125 42.24 17.27 3.01
C THR A 125 41.79 16.22 2.00
N GLN A 126 40.89 15.34 2.41
CA GLN A 126 40.35 14.27 1.59
C GLN A 126 38.83 14.44 1.43
N SER A 127 38.30 14.10 0.26
CA SER A 127 36.85 14.00 0.07
C SER A 127 36.31 12.75 0.77
N VAL A 128 35.14 12.89 1.36
CA VAL A 128 34.35 11.78 1.91
C VAL A 128 33.44 11.25 0.81
N ASP A 129 33.50 9.95 0.56
CA ASP A 129 32.57 9.25 -0.32
C ASP A 129 31.19 9.17 0.37
N THR A 130 30.22 9.91 -0.18
CA THR A 130 28.84 9.99 0.32
C THR A 130 27.89 9.02 -0.40
N GLU A 131 28.42 8.23 -1.34
CA GLU A 131 27.66 7.24 -2.09
C GLU A 131 27.67 5.90 -1.34
N GLY A 132 26.76 5.77 -0.38
CA GLY A 132 26.54 4.48 0.26
C GLY A 132 26.00 3.44 -0.72
N GLY A 133 25.22 3.85 -1.72
CA GLY A 133 24.72 3.00 -2.82
C GLY A 133 23.64 1.98 -2.44
N GLU A 134 23.42 1.72 -1.15
CA GLU A 134 22.44 0.76 -0.66
C GLU A 134 21.01 1.31 -0.79
N THR A 135 20.09 0.37 -1.04
CA THR A 135 18.65 0.67 -1.04
C THR A 135 18.14 0.62 0.39
N ILE A 136 17.49 1.70 0.83
CA ILE A 136 16.83 1.77 2.14
C ILE A 136 15.36 2.12 1.88
N LEU A 137 14.42 1.34 2.43
CA LEU A 137 12.97 1.51 2.24
C LEU A 137 12.58 1.56 0.74
N GLY A 138 13.18 0.72 -0.10
CA GLY A 138 12.91 0.71 -1.55
C GLY A 138 13.41 1.95 -2.30
N ILE A 139 14.08 2.87 -1.61
CA ILE A 139 14.70 4.06 -2.20
C ILE A 139 16.10 3.69 -2.64
N VAL A 140 16.31 3.61 -3.96
CA VAL A 140 17.62 3.39 -4.57
C VAL A 140 18.60 4.44 -4.04
N ASN A 141 19.79 4.03 -3.64
CA ASN A 141 20.80 4.91 -3.01
C ASN A 141 20.29 5.61 -1.74
N GLY A 142 19.31 5.03 -1.03
CA GLY A 142 18.75 5.58 0.21
C GLY A 142 19.79 5.71 1.33
N SER A 143 20.88 4.93 1.30
CA SER A 143 21.99 5.10 2.23
C SER A 143 22.91 6.28 1.90
N ASN A 144 22.75 6.94 0.74
CA ASN A 144 23.56 8.10 0.40
C ASN A 144 23.35 9.21 1.43
N PHE A 145 24.43 9.85 1.82
CA PHE A 145 24.40 10.88 2.83
C PHE A 145 23.41 11.99 2.46
N LEU A 146 22.52 12.32 3.40
CA LEU A 146 21.48 13.34 3.27
C LEU A 146 20.54 13.17 2.09
N LYS A 147 20.46 12.00 1.44
CA LYS A 147 19.37 11.77 0.51
C LYS A 147 18.07 11.66 1.31
N LEU A 148 17.23 12.69 1.25
CA LEU A 148 15.95 12.73 1.96
C LEU A 148 14.79 12.80 0.98
N VAL A 149 13.81 11.93 1.17
CA VAL A 149 12.58 11.91 0.39
C VAL A 149 11.36 12.15 1.28
N THR A 150 10.31 12.70 0.70
CA THR A 150 8.98 12.72 1.31
C THR A 150 8.31 11.37 1.09
N PHE A 151 7.58 10.86 2.08
CA PHE A 151 6.69 9.73 1.86
C PHE A 151 5.50 10.19 1.02
N GLU A 152 5.23 9.50 -0.08
CA GLU A 152 4.12 9.82 -0.98
C GLU A 152 3.35 8.56 -1.35
N MET A 153 2.02 8.67 -1.30
CA MET A 153 1.13 7.73 -1.96
C MET A 153 1.00 8.18 -3.42
N HIS A 154 1.59 7.43 -4.34
CA HIS A 154 1.49 7.72 -5.78
C HIS A 154 0.08 7.51 -6.34
N GLY A 155 -0.76 6.78 -5.61
CA GLY A 155 -2.16 6.59 -5.93
C GLY A 155 -2.66 5.23 -5.48
N ALA A 156 -3.93 4.98 -5.76
CA ALA A 156 -4.52 3.66 -5.66
C ALA A 156 -5.60 3.50 -6.74
N THR A 157 -5.93 2.26 -7.04
CA THR A 157 -7.06 1.91 -7.92
C THR A 157 -8.04 1.04 -7.16
N ALA A 158 -9.33 1.17 -7.45
CA ALA A 158 -10.36 0.33 -6.87
C ALA A 158 -11.34 -0.20 -7.92
N ALA A 159 -11.70 -1.47 -7.77
CA ALA A 159 -12.67 -2.16 -8.62
C ALA A 159 -13.61 -3.00 -7.76
N GLN A 160 -14.90 -3.01 -8.09
CA GLN A 160 -15.88 -3.90 -7.50
C GLN A 160 -16.12 -5.14 -8.37
N SER A 161 -16.50 -6.27 -7.76
CA SER A 161 -16.77 -7.53 -8.46
C SER A 161 -18.19 -7.65 -9.00
N SER A 162 -19.17 -6.99 -8.38
CA SER A 162 -20.59 -7.08 -8.75
C SER A 162 -21.31 -5.74 -8.56
N PRO A 163 -22.05 -5.25 -9.57
CA PRO A 163 -22.91 -4.08 -9.43
C PRO A 163 -24.35 -4.41 -9.03
N LEU A 164 -24.68 -5.66 -8.70
CA LEU A 164 -26.08 -6.08 -8.55
C LEU A 164 -26.64 -5.65 -7.18
N PRO A 165 -27.86 -5.09 -7.10
CA PRO A 165 -28.44 -4.60 -5.87
C PRO A 165 -28.65 -5.72 -4.85
N GLY A 166 -28.34 -5.45 -3.58
CA GLY A 166 -28.47 -6.41 -2.46
C GLY A 166 -27.52 -7.62 -2.51
N GLY A 167 -26.74 -7.75 -3.59
CA GLY A 167 -25.81 -8.86 -3.80
C GLY A 167 -24.51 -8.71 -3.01
N SER A 168 -23.83 -9.83 -2.80
CA SER A 168 -22.44 -9.84 -2.35
C SER A 168 -21.54 -9.18 -3.39
N ASN A 169 -20.59 -8.39 -2.92
CA ASN A 169 -19.66 -7.65 -3.73
C ASN A 169 -18.28 -7.63 -3.04
N THR A 170 -17.23 -7.51 -3.84
CA THR A 170 -15.85 -7.47 -3.35
C THR A 170 -15.20 -6.22 -3.91
N LEU A 171 -14.75 -5.32 -3.02
CA LEU A 171 -13.96 -4.15 -3.39
C LEU A 171 -12.49 -4.52 -3.36
N THR A 172 -11.87 -4.56 -4.53
CA THR A 172 -10.45 -4.81 -4.69
C THR A 172 -9.73 -3.48 -4.80
N VAL A 173 -8.80 -3.21 -3.88
CA VAL A 173 -8.01 -1.98 -3.84
C VAL A 173 -6.55 -2.35 -4.09
N SER A 174 -5.92 -1.66 -5.05
CA SER A 174 -4.49 -1.80 -5.35
C SER A 174 -3.80 -0.48 -5.08
N LEU A 175 -2.75 -0.47 -4.26
CA LEU A 175 -2.10 0.75 -3.83
C LEU A 175 -0.63 0.86 -4.25
N PHE A 176 -0.18 2.10 -4.35
CA PHE A 176 1.16 2.45 -4.81
C PHE A 176 1.78 3.52 -3.90
N ALA A 177 2.94 3.20 -3.34
CA ALA A 177 3.74 4.09 -2.52
C ALA A 177 5.10 4.33 -3.18
N ASN A 178 5.73 5.46 -2.86
CA ASN A 178 7.04 5.82 -3.39
C ASN A 178 8.22 5.16 -2.64
N MET A 179 7.94 4.40 -1.59
CA MET A 179 8.87 3.70 -0.70
C MET A 179 8.23 2.43 -0.12
N ASP A 180 9.04 1.58 0.50
CA ASP A 180 8.58 0.41 1.23
C ASP A 180 7.85 0.84 2.51
N LEU A 181 6.72 0.21 2.84
CA LEU A 181 6.08 0.33 4.15
C LEU A 181 6.53 -0.84 5.04
N THR A 182 7.06 -0.53 6.21
CA THR A 182 7.52 -1.55 7.15
C THR A 182 6.35 -2.20 7.89
N ALA A 183 6.59 -3.40 8.44
CA ALA A 183 5.62 -4.07 9.29
C ALA A 183 5.15 -3.12 10.42
N GLY A 184 3.84 -3.10 10.68
CA GLY A 184 3.23 -2.22 11.68
C GLY A 184 2.77 -0.85 11.16
N SER A 185 3.23 -0.39 9.98
CA SER A 185 2.69 0.82 9.35
C SER A 185 1.18 0.68 9.09
N LEU A 186 0.47 1.80 9.03
CA LEU A 186 -0.99 1.83 8.88
C LEU A 186 -1.39 2.32 7.50
N VAL A 187 -2.43 1.71 6.93
CA VAL A 187 -3.06 2.15 5.69
C VAL A 187 -4.55 2.30 5.95
N THR A 188 -5.07 3.50 5.75
CA THR A 188 -6.49 3.82 5.91
C THR A 188 -7.12 4.03 4.54
N VAL A 189 -8.24 3.35 4.27
CA VAL A 189 -9.07 3.64 3.09
C VAL A 189 -10.43 4.15 3.54
N SER A 190 -10.80 5.34 3.07
CA SER A 190 -11.99 6.07 3.47
C SER A 190 -12.95 6.28 2.30
N GLY A 191 -14.22 6.57 2.62
CA GLY A 191 -15.26 6.81 1.62
C GLY A 191 -16.00 5.55 1.17
N ILE A 192 -15.79 4.41 1.84
CA ILE A 192 -16.53 3.15 1.62
C ILE A 192 -17.94 3.30 2.20
N THR A 193 -18.70 4.18 1.56
CA THR A 193 -20.10 4.49 1.85
C THR A 193 -20.96 3.88 0.75
N GLY A 194 -22.26 3.70 0.98
CA GLY A 194 -23.12 3.11 -0.06
C GLY A 194 -23.05 1.58 -0.17
N TYR A 195 -22.52 0.90 0.84
CA TYR A 195 -22.60 -0.56 0.99
C TYR A 195 -23.26 -0.92 2.31
N LEU A 196 -23.89 -2.10 2.32
CA LEU A 196 -24.28 -2.79 3.54
C LEU A 196 -23.05 -3.52 4.08
N VAL A 197 -22.64 -3.11 5.27
CA VAL A 197 -21.48 -3.63 5.99
C VAL A 197 -21.92 -3.95 7.42
N ASP A 198 -21.46 -5.08 7.95
CA ASP A 198 -21.76 -5.46 9.33
C ASP A 198 -21.11 -4.49 10.33
N SER A 199 -21.58 -4.49 11.58
CA SER A 199 -21.05 -3.61 12.62
C SER A 199 -19.56 -3.82 12.91
N ALA A 200 -19.03 -5.02 12.61
CA ALA A 200 -17.62 -5.35 12.71
C ALA A 200 -16.76 -4.79 11.55
N GLY A 201 -17.37 -4.19 10.54
CA GLY A 201 -16.70 -3.72 9.33
C GLY A 201 -16.75 -4.73 8.18
N PRO A 202 -16.17 -4.38 7.01
CA PRO A 202 -16.17 -5.25 5.86
C PRO A 202 -15.24 -6.45 6.08
N GLU A 203 -15.54 -7.57 5.43
CA GLU A 203 -14.72 -8.77 5.56
C GLU A 203 -13.40 -8.59 4.79
N LEU A 204 -12.26 -8.58 5.48
CA LEU A 204 -10.97 -8.50 4.81
C LEU A 204 -10.66 -9.83 4.10
N GLN A 205 -10.57 -9.79 2.78
CA GLN A 205 -10.14 -10.91 1.94
C GLN A 205 -8.75 -10.62 1.40
N THR A 206 -7.79 -11.50 1.66
CA THR A 206 -6.42 -11.35 1.16
C THR A 206 -6.26 -12.13 -0.14
N TYR A 207 -5.71 -11.46 -1.16
CA TYR A 207 -5.32 -12.13 -2.41
C TYR A 207 -4.00 -12.90 -2.21
N ALA A 208 -3.81 -13.99 -2.94
CA ALA A 208 -2.55 -14.74 -2.94
C ALA A 208 -1.34 -13.88 -3.33
N SER A 209 -1.54 -12.87 -4.20
CA SER A 209 -0.51 -11.91 -4.62
C SER A 209 -0.18 -10.83 -3.58
N GLY A 210 -0.97 -10.71 -2.51
CA GLY A 210 -0.77 -9.79 -1.39
C GLY A 210 -0.64 -10.51 -0.04
N ALA A 211 -0.42 -11.82 -0.05
CA ALA A 211 -0.31 -12.63 1.16
C ALA A 211 0.89 -12.16 1.99
N GLY A 212 0.63 -11.74 3.23
CA GLY A 212 1.65 -11.21 4.15
C GLY A 212 1.83 -9.70 4.12
N SER A 213 1.40 -9.01 3.05
CA SER A 213 1.52 -7.54 2.94
C SER A 213 0.66 -6.79 3.95
N PHE A 214 -0.47 -7.38 4.36
CA PHE A 214 -1.35 -6.87 5.41
C PHE A 214 -1.58 -7.93 6.47
N ALA A 215 -1.86 -7.49 7.69
CA ALA A 215 -2.42 -8.34 8.73
C ALA A 215 -3.74 -8.98 8.25
N SER A 216 -4.05 -10.18 8.76
CA SER A 216 -5.25 -10.94 8.36
C SER A 216 -6.56 -10.35 8.89
N THR A 217 -6.49 -9.33 9.74
CA THR A 217 -7.64 -8.65 10.35
C THR A 217 -7.51 -7.15 10.20
N LEU A 218 -8.66 -6.47 10.12
CA LEU A 218 -8.70 -5.01 10.19
C LEU A 218 -8.17 -4.53 11.55
N THR A 219 -7.48 -3.39 11.54
CA THR A 219 -7.06 -2.69 12.76
C THR A 219 -8.27 -2.01 13.39
N SER A 220 -9.07 -1.32 12.57
CA SER A 220 -10.32 -0.69 12.99
C SER A 220 -11.23 -0.38 11.79
N TRP A 221 -12.49 -0.11 12.09
CA TRP A 221 -13.52 0.33 11.14
C TRP A 221 -14.28 1.51 11.75
N GLU A 222 -14.38 2.61 11.01
CA GLU A 222 -15.17 3.78 11.35
C GLU A 222 -16.38 3.89 10.39
N PRO A 223 -17.57 3.43 10.80
CA PRO A 223 -18.75 3.37 9.94
C PRO A 223 -19.18 4.74 9.40
N SER A 224 -19.03 5.81 10.18
CA SER A 224 -19.53 7.15 9.79
C SER A 224 -18.75 7.75 8.61
N ALA A 225 -17.44 7.51 8.57
CA ALA A 225 -16.56 7.93 7.49
C ALA A 225 -16.43 6.87 6.37
N GLY A 226 -16.95 5.66 6.60
CA GLY A 226 -16.68 4.51 5.75
C GLY A 226 -15.18 4.22 5.66
N ALA A 227 -14.47 4.27 6.80
CA ALA A 227 -13.01 4.19 6.84
C ALA A 227 -12.50 2.90 7.49
N VAL A 228 -11.77 2.08 6.73
CA VAL A 228 -11.06 0.90 7.23
C VAL A 228 -9.60 1.24 7.49
N VAL A 229 -9.05 0.77 8.62
CA VAL A 229 -7.63 0.85 8.93
C VAL A 229 -7.03 -0.55 8.85
N LEU A 230 -5.94 -0.68 8.11
CA LEU A 230 -5.17 -1.90 7.88
C LEU A 230 -3.77 -1.72 8.48
N THR A 231 -3.24 -2.78 9.08
CA THR A 231 -1.84 -2.84 9.50
C THR A 231 -1.03 -3.60 8.46
N VAL A 232 0.10 -3.03 8.03
CA VAL A 232 1.07 -3.71 7.17
C VAL A 232 1.63 -4.92 7.91
N GLY A 233 1.57 -6.08 7.27
CA GLY A 233 1.92 -7.36 7.87
C GLY A 233 3.42 -7.52 8.10
N SER A 234 3.81 -8.65 8.70
CA SER A 234 5.21 -8.90 9.13
C SER A 234 6.22 -8.94 7.98
N SER A 235 5.79 -9.22 6.75
CA SER A 235 6.68 -9.17 5.58
C SER A 235 6.94 -7.75 5.07
N GLY A 236 6.25 -6.74 5.63
CA GLY A 236 6.23 -5.41 5.07
C GLY A 236 5.53 -5.38 3.70
N MET A 237 5.59 -4.20 3.09
CA MET A 237 5.15 -3.96 1.72
C MET A 237 6.28 -3.29 0.97
N THR A 238 6.75 -3.93 -0.10
CA THR A 238 7.76 -3.33 -0.97
C THR A 238 7.14 -2.26 -1.84
N LYS A 239 7.89 -1.19 -2.11
CA LYS A 239 7.58 -0.17 -3.10
C LYS A 239 7.17 -0.83 -4.40
N THR A 240 5.98 -0.48 -4.87
CA THR A 240 5.39 -1.07 -6.07
C THR A 240 5.64 -0.12 -7.24
N SER A 241 6.35 -0.56 -8.27
CA SER A 241 6.67 0.31 -9.41
C SER A 241 5.43 0.58 -10.26
N PHE A 242 5.09 1.86 -10.41
CA PHE A 242 3.96 2.36 -11.22
C PHE A 242 4.07 2.03 -12.73
N PHE A 243 5.23 1.56 -13.21
CA PHE A 243 5.59 1.59 -14.64
C PHE A 243 6.08 0.27 -15.24
N ARG A 244 5.85 -0.89 -14.62
CA ARG A 244 6.22 -2.17 -15.24
C ARG A 244 5.05 -3.13 -15.34
N SER A 245 5.12 -3.96 -16.37
CA SER A 245 4.18 -5.03 -16.68
C SER A 245 4.14 -6.14 -15.62
N ASP A 246 5.07 -6.14 -14.66
CA ASP A 246 5.04 -6.95 -13.43
C ASP A 246 4.36 -6.17 -12.29
N ARG A 247 3.04 -5.98 -12.42
CA ARG A 247 2.17 -5.32 -11.42
C ARG A 247 2.19 -6.01 -10.04
N GLN A 248 3.23 -5.83 -9.24
CA GLN A 248 3.15 -6.15 -7.81
C GLN A 248 2.63 -4.93 -7.06
N ALA A 249 1.39 -4.51 -7.31
CA ALA A 249 0.72 -3.59 -6.39
C ALA A 249 0.41 -4.34 -5.09
N ALA A 250 0.38 -3.64 -3.96
CA ALA A 250 -0.17 -4.26 -2.75
C ALA A 250 -1.70 -4.26 -2.91
N VAL A 251 -2.28 -5.46 -2.97
CA VAL A 251 -3.70 -5.65 -3.24
C VAL A 251 -4.37 -6.27 -2.03
N PHE A 252 -5.49 -5.69 -1.62
CA PHE A 252 -6.41 -6.30 -0.67
C PHE A 252 -7.85 -6.22 -1.19
N ALA A 253 -8.71 -7.09 -0.67
CA ALA A 253 -10.13 -7.10 -0.99
C ALA A 253 -10.97 -6.91 0.27
N LEU A 254 -12.10 -6.25 0.11
CA LEU A 254 -13.10 -6.07 1.15
C LEU A 254 -14.42 -6.66 0.68
N GLY A 255 -14.91 -7.67 1.39
CA GLY A 255 -16.24 -8.23 1.24
C GLY A 255 -17.27 -7.25 1.77
N VAL A 256 -18.17 -6.81 0.88
CA VAL A 256 -19.27 -5.90 1.16
C VAL A 256 -20.56 -6.42 0.53
N ARG A 257 -21.70 -5.82 0.86
CA ARG A 257 -22.96 -6.06 0.15
C ARG A 257 -23.44 -4.76 -0.47
N ASN A 258 -23.94 -4.84 -1.70
CA ASN A 258 -24.52 -3.66 -2.36
C ASN A 258 -25.83 -3.26 -1.69
N LEU A 259 -26.15 -1.96 -1.71
CA LEU A 259 -27.48 -1.49 -1.35
C LEU A 259 -28.55 -2.08 -2.30
N ASN A 260 -29.79 -2.14 -1.83
CA ASN A 260 -30.93 -2.56 -2.67
C ASN A 260 -31.37 -1.47 -3.66
N ASP A 261 -31.00 -0.22 -3.37
CA ASP A 261 -31.31 0.94 -4.19
C ASP A 261 -30.30 1.11 -5.32
N VAL A 262 -30.77 1.67 -6.44
CA VAL A 262 -29.94 1.94 -7.60
C VAL A 262 -29.19 3.24 -7.35
N THR A 263 -27.86 3.18 -7.31
CA THR A 263 -26.99 4.34 -7.20
C THR A 263 -26.09 4.39 -8.43
N ASN A 264 -26.20 5.44 -9.25
CA ASN A 264 -25.35 5.64 -10.43
C ASN A 264 -24.11 6.50 -10.12
N ALA A 265 -23.78 6.70 -8.84
CA ALA A 265 -22.67 7.54 -8.42
C ALA A 265 -21.46 6.69 -8.06
N SER A 266 -20.33 6.95 -8.71
CA SER A 266 -19.04 6.43 -8.27
C SER A 266 -18.73 6.96 -6.87
N LEU A 267 -18.19 6.11 -6.02
CA LEU A 267 -17.65 6.55 -4.74
C LEU A 267 -16.37 7.36 -4.95
N GLN A 268 -16.20 8.36 -4.10
CA GLN A 268 -14.96 9.12 -3.96
C GLN A 268 -14.17 8.50 -2.82
N LEU A 269 -13.32 7.55 -3.17
CA LEU A 269 -12.47 6.86 -2.21
C LEU A 269 -11.15 7.61 -2.04
N THR A 270 -10.65 7.65 -0.81
CA THR A 270 -9.32 8.19 -0.49
C THR A 270 -8.51 7.14 0.26
N ILE A 271 -7.20 7.17 0.05
CA ILE A 271 -6.26 6.32 0.76
C ILE A 271 -5.24 7.18 1.49
N ASN A 272 -4.99 6.88 2.76
CA ASN A 272 -3.98 7.51 3.57
C ASN A 272 -3.00 6.45 4.07
N GLY A 273 -1.73 6.57 3.69
CA GLY A 273 -0.67 5.79 4.32
C GLY A 273 -0.13 6.55 5.53
N VAL A 274 0.15 5.83 6.61
CA VAL A 274 0.94 6.33 7.74
C VAL A 274 2.11 5.39 7.91
N TYR A 275 3.29 5.88 7.58
CA TYR A 275 4.53 5.20 7.89
C TYR A 275 4.91 5.54 9.34
N GLU A 276 5.11 4.49 10.12
CA GLU A 276 5.65 4.56 11.48
C GLU A 276 6.57 3.34 11.68
N ARG A 277 7.81 3.59 12.08
CA ARG A 277 8.81 2.54 12.39
C ARG A 277 9.28 2.60 13.84
N GLU A 278 9.43 3.80 14.38
CA GLU A 278 9.86 4.11 15.75
C GLU A 278 9.11 5.36 16.24
N SER A 279 9.02 5.55 17.56
CA SER A 279 8.39 6.73 18.18
C SER A 279 9.06 8.02 17.66
N GLY A 280 8.37 8.75 16.78
CA GLY A 280 8.86 10.01 16.20
C GLY A 280 9.06 9.98 14.68
N ASP A 281 9.08 8.81 14.04
CA ASP A 281 9.16 8.66 12.58
C ASP A 281 7.75 8.61 11.97
N LEU A 282 6.98 9.68 12.13
CA LEU A 282 5.62 9.77 11.61
C LEU A 282 5.62 10.53 10.28
N SER A 283 5.33 9.81 9.20
CA SER A 283 5.03 10.43 7.91
C SER A 283 3.71 9.91 7.38
N SER A 284 2.90 10.80 6.83
CA SER A 284 1.61 10.42 6.26
C SER A 284 1.39 11.08 4.91
N ALA A 285 0.73 10.36 4.02
CA ALA A 285 0.40 10.86 2.70
C ALA A 285 -0.97 10.32 2.28
N THR A 286 -1.80 11.22 1.76
CA THR A 286 -3.13 10.91 1.25
C THR A 286 -3.15 11.02 -0.27
N ALA A 287 -3.83 10.09 -0.93
CA ALA A 287 -4.11 10.12 -2.36
C ALA A 287 -5.59 9.80 -2.63
N SER A 288 -6.09 10.25 -3.78
CA SER A 288 -7.37 9.75 -4.30
C SER A 288 -7.20 8.33 -4.83
N VAL A 289 -8.30 7.58 -4.82
CA VAL A 289 -8.35 6.25 -5.41
C VAL A 289 -9.08 6.36 -6.75
N GLU A 290 -8.41 5.95 -7.82
CA GLU A 290 -8.98 5.92 -9.16
C GLU A 290 -9.91 4.72 -9.32
N ALA A 291 -11.14 4.95 -9.77
CA ALA A 291 -12.08 3.88 -10.05
C ALA A 291 -11.72 3.19 -11.37
N VAL A 292 -11.54 1.87 -11.31
CA VAL A 292 -11.35 1.05 -12.51
C VAL A 292 -12.69 0.85 -13.19
N SER A 293 -12.77 1.19 -14.48
CA SER A 293 -13.97 1.07 -15.30
C SER A 293 -13.83 -0.03 -16.35
N GLU A 294 -14.29 -1.22 -15.99
CA GLU A 294 -14.32 -2.43 -16.81
C GLU A 294 -15.77 -2.90 -16.99
N ALA A 295 -16.00 -3.62 -18.08
CA ALA A 295 -17.29 -4.24 -18.32
C ALA A 295 -17.48 -5.48 -17.42
N ARG A 296 -18.63 -5.58 -16.76
CA ARG A 296 -19.08 -6.79 -16.07
C ARG A 296 -20.54 -7.04 -16.41
N TYR A 297 -20.93 -8.30 -16.58
CA TYR A 297 -22.31 -8.67 -16.97
C TYR A 297 -22.80 -7.97 -18.26
N GLY A 298 -21.88 -7.66 -19.19
CA GLY A 298 -22.20 -6.92 -20.42
C GLY A 298 -22.45 -5.42 -20.23
N LEU A 299 -22.28 -4.89 -19.01
CA LEU A 299 -22.46 -3.49 -18.67
C LEU A 299 -21.10 -2.80 -18.57
N ILE A 300 -20.88 -1.74 -19.36
CA ILE A 300 -19.67 -0.92 -19.31
C ILE A 300 -19.61 -0.17 -17.97
N GLY A 301 -18.45 -0.17 -17.32
CA GLY A 301 -18.23 0.53 -16.04
C GLY A 301 -18.84 -0.17 -14.81
N ALA A 302 -19.28 -1.41 -14.94
CA ALA A 302 -19.86 -2.17 -13.83
C ALA A 302 -18.86 -2.57 -12.73
N SER A 303 -17.55 -2.40 -12.97
CA SER A 303 -16.53 -2.51 -11.93
C SER A 303 -16.31 -1.23 -11.12
N VAL A 304 -16.95 -0.10 -11.47
CA VAL A 304 -16.78 1.15 -10.72
C VAL A 304 -17.40 1.01 -9.33
N PRO A 305 -16.64 1.23 -8.24
CA PRO A 305 -17.17 1.16 -6.87
C PRO A 305 -18.37 2.10 -6.65
N GLY A 306 -19.46 1.53 -6.11
CA GLY A 306 -20.68 2.24 -5.69
C GLY A 306 -21.72 2.37 -6.79
N VAL A 307 -21.38 1.98 -8.01
CA VAL A 307 -22.34 1.92 -9.11
C VAL A 307 -23.13 0.62 -8.99
N VAL A 308 -24.44 0.75 -8.78
CA VAL A 308 -25.37 -0.36 -8.69
C VAL A 308 -26.27 -0.36 -9.91
N PHE A 309 -26.30 -1.47 -10.65
CA PHE A 309 -27.12 -1.67 -11.83
C PHE A 309 -28.30 -2.58 -11.52
N ARG A 310 -29.52 -2.06 -11.73
CA ARG A 310 -30.75 -2.87 -11.64
C ARG A 310 -30.91 -3.68 -12.93
N PRO A 311 -30.99 -5.03 -12.85
CA PRO A 311 -31.40 -5.84 -13.98
C PRO A 311 -32.83 -5.51 -14.38
N GLU A 312 -33.06 -5.26 -15.66
CA GLU A 312 -34.41 -5.14 -16.22
C GLU A 312 -34.65 -6.33 -17.15
N THR A 313 -35.82 -6.93 -17.02
CA THR A 313 -36.26 -8.04 -17.86
C THR A 313 -37.48 -7.63 -18.64
N THR A 314 -37.45 -7.80 -19.96
CA THR A 314 -38.58 -7.53 -20.85
C THR A 314 -39.14 -8.85 -21.32
N LEU A 315 -40.42 -9.09 -21.03
CA LEU A 315 -41.16 -10.20 -21.61
C LEU A 315 -41.63 -9.79 -23.02
N HIS A 316 -41.27 -10.57 -24.03
CA HIS A 316 -41.61 -10.30 -25.44
C HIS A 316 -42.87 -11.04 -25.86
N ALA A 317 -42.99 -12.32 -25.51
CA ALA A 317 -44.12 -13.13 -25.92
C ALA A 317 -44.35 -14.29 -24.94
N ILE A 318 -45.62 -14.69 -24.84
CA ILE A 318 -46.03 -15.97 -24.27
C ILE A 318 -46.82 -16.69 -25.35
N ASP A 319 -46.42 -17.92 -25.66
CA ASP A 319 -47.13 -18.78 -26.61
C ASP A 319 -47.43 -20.14 -25.99
N HIS A 320 -48.43 -20.84 -26.52
CA HIS A 320 -48.79 -22.18 -26.09
C HIS A 320 -49.15 -23.08 -27.27
N ARG A 321 -48.71 -24.35 -27.22
CA ARG A 321 -48.80 -25.27 -28.35
C ARG A 321 -50.23 -25.77 -28.64
N SER A 322 -51.12 -25.81 -27.65
CA SER A 322 -52.49 -26.33 -27.84
C SER A 322 -53.51 -25.61 -26.97
N PRO A 323 -54.66 -25.16 -27.55
CA PRO A 323 -55.78 -24.61 -26.78
C PRO A 323 -56.79 -25.69 -26.32
N LEU A 324 -56.54 -26.98 -26.61
CA LEU A 324 -57.51 -28.05 -26.34
C LEU A 324 -57.53 -28.47 -24.86
N VAL A 325 -58.73 -28.56 -24.29
CA VAL A 325 -58.96 -29.00 -22.90
C VAL A 325 -58.39 -30.41 -22.71
N GLY A 326 -57.67 -30.63 -21.60
CA GLY A 326 -57.09 -31.93 -21.24
C GLY A 326 -55.86 -32.36 -22.02
N SER A 327 -55.42 -31.59 -23.02
CA SER A 327 -54.20 -31.89 -23.79
C SER A 327 -52.94 -31.41 -23.08
N SER A 328 -51.82 -32.12 -23.31
CA SER A 328 -50.49 -31.63 -22.90
C SER A 328 -50.17 -30.35 -23.65
N ASN A 329 -49.67 -29.34 -22.94
CA ASN A 329 -49.35 -28.04 -23.49
C ASN A 329 -47.92 -27.65 -23.13
N THR A 330 -47.23 -27.02 -24.08
CA THR A 330 -45.92 -26.39 -23.85
C THR A 330 -46.13 -24.89 -23.88
N ILE A 331 -45.85 -24.22 -22.76
CA ILE A 331 -45.89 -22.77 -22.67
C ILE A 331 -44.47 -22.25 -22.91
N THR A 332 -44.31 -21.42 -23.93
CA THR A 332 -43.02 -20.82 -24.30
C THR A 332 -43.03 -19.36 -23.86
N PHE A 333 -42.02 -18.97 -23.08
CA PHE A 333 -41.77 -17.59 -22.68
C PHE A 333 -40.55 -17.07 -23.44
N SER A 334 -40.72 -15.97 -24.17
CA SER A 334 -39.62 -15.26 -24.81
C SER A 334 -39.34 -13.98 -24.03
N MET A 335 -38.12 -13.83 -23.51
CA MET A 335 -37.73 -12.67 -22.71
C MET A 335 -36.30 -12.22 -23.01
N SER A 336 -36.00 -10.95 -22.77
CA SER A 336 -34.64 -10.40 -22.78
C SER A 336 -34.30 -9.80 -21.41
N CYS A 337 -33.01 -9.63 -21.14
CA CYS A 337 -32.52 -8.90 -19.98
C CYS A 337 -31.48 -7.87 -20.40
N THR A 338 -31.42 -6.76 -19.66
CA THR A 338 -30.45 -5.68 -19.90
C THR A 338 -29.01 -6.05 -19.52
N LEU A 339 -28.80 -7.17 -18.81
CA LEU A 339 -27.48 -7.68 -18.45
C LEU A 339 -27.31 -9.15 -18.80
N ILE A 340 -26.05 -9.56 -18.93
CA ILE A 340 -25.66 -10.97 -19.05
C ILE A 340 -25.86 -11.62 -17.69
N MET A 341 -26.75 -12.59 -17.62
CA MET A 341 -27.03 -13.31 -16.38
C MET A 341 -25.94 -14.35 -16.12
N PRO A 342 -25.33 -14.38 -14.93
CA PRO A 342 -24.43 -15.45 -14.57
C PRO A 342 -25.17 -16.80 -14.44
N GLU A 343 -24.44 -17.89 -14.65
CA GLU A 343 -24.88 -19.24 -14.29
C GLU A 343 -25.36 -19.26 -12.83
N GLY A 344 -26.46 -19.97 -12.54
CA GLY A 344 -27.06 -19.99 -11.20
C GLY A 344 -28.18 -18.97 -10.99
N SER A 345 -28.36 -18.00 -11.90
CA SER A 345 -29.42 -16.97 -11.78
C SER A 345 -30.82 -17.59 -11.74
N LYS A 346 -31.66 -17.16 -10.78
CA LYS A 346 -33.01 -17.70 -10.57
C LYS A 346 -34.08 -16.83 -11.21
N PHE A 347 -34.95 -17.44 -11.99
CA PHE A 347 -36.18 -16.84 -12.51
C PHE A 347 -37.38 -17.37 -11.76
N THR A 348 -38.38 -16.52 -11.56
CA THR A 348 -39.63 -16.89 -10.91
C THR A 348 -40.80 -16.46 -11.79
N ILE A 349 -41.56 -17.42 -12.30
CA ILE A 349 -42.82 -17.15 -13.00
C ILE A 349 -43.97 -17.39 -12.00
N ARG A 350 -44.85 -16.39 -11.88
CA ARG A 350 -46.04 -16.44 -11.01
C ARG A 350 -47.30 -16.29 -11.84
N GLY A 351 -48.43 -16.73 -11.27
CA GLY A 351 -49.74 -16.54 -11.91
C GLY A 351 -50.07 -17.59 -12.97
N LEU A 352 -49.41 -18.75 -12.94
CA LEU A 352 -49.75 -19.91 -13.78
C LEU A 352 -51.02 -20.61 -13.27
N THR A 353 -52.14 -19.88 -13.24
CA THR A 353 -53.45 -20.38 -12.80
C THR A 353 -54.12 -21.17 -13.93
N GLY A 354 -55.04 -22.08 -13.57
CA GLY A 354 -55.80 -22.88 -14.54
C GLY A 354 -55.03 -24.04 -15.20
N THR A 355 -53.84 -24.37 -14.68
CA THR A 355 -53.06 -25.55 -15.11
C THR A 355 -53.31 -26.73 -14.16
N GLN A 356 -53.25 -27.96 -14.69
CA GLN A 356 -53.45 -29.21 -13.93
C GLN A 356 -52.16 -30.01 -13.71
N THR A 357 -51.01 -29.36 -13.83
CA THR A 357 -49.68 -30.01 -13.79
C THR A 357 -49.37 -30.49 -12.36
N SER A 358 -49.08 -31.79 -12.20
CA SER A 358 -48.66 -32.35 -10.91
C SER A 358 -47.33 -31.73 -10.46
N ALA A 359 -47.19 -31.47 -9.16
CA ALA A 359 -46.07 -30.77 -8.55
C ALA A 359 -44.69 -31.45 -8.65
N THR A 360 -44.55 -32.47 -9.49
CA THR A 360 -43.35 -33.29 -9.67
C THR A 360 -42.77 -33.27 -11.08
N ALA A 361 -43.43 -32.65 -12.07
CA ALA A 361 -42.94 -32.66 -13.45
C ALA A 361 -43.36 -31.42 -14.28
N ILE A 362 -42.52 -30.39 -14.29
CA ILE A 362 -42.47 -29.40 -15.38
C ILE A 362 -41.13 -29.61 -16.10
N GLY A 363 -41.17 -30.16 -17.31
CA GLY A 363 -39.99 -30.36 -18.14
C GLY A 363 -39.63 -29.10 -18.90
N ILE A 364 -38.44 -28.55 -18.66
CA ILE A 364 -37.83 -27.52 -19.51
C ILE A 364 -36.90 -28.26 -20.48
N PRO A 365 -37.06 -28.14 -21.81
CA PRO A 365 -36.19 -28.84 -22.76
C PRO A 365 -34.72 -28.42 -22.57
N ASP A 366 -33.83 -29.42 -22.53
CA ASP A 366 -32.42 -29.43 -22.09
C ASP A 366 -31.43 -28.43 -22.71
N ARG A 367 -31.87 -27.40 -23.43
CA ARG A 367 -30.96 -26.55 -24.19
C ARG A 367 -30.56 -25.23 -23.53
N LEU A 368 -31.15 -24.82 -22.41
CA LEU A 368 -30.80 -23.53 -21.78
C LEU A 368 -30.88 -23.44 -20.22
N CYS A 369 -31.47 -24.40 -19.49
CA CYS A 369 -31.61 -24.33 -18.01
C CYS A 369 -31.64 -25.74 -17.37
N ARG A 370 -31.08 -25.93 -16.16
CA ARG A 370 -31.09 -27.19 -15.39
C ARG A 370 -31.97 -27.04 -14.15
N ILE A 371 -32.69 -28.12 -13.78
CA ILE A 371 -33.67 -28.13 -12.68
C ILE A 371 -32.96 -28.26 -11.32
N LEU A 372 -33.29 -27.38 -10.36
CA LEU A 372 -33.19 -27.63 -8.91
C LEU A 372 -34.60 -27.95 -8.36
N PRO A 373 -34.74 -28.60 -7.18
CA PRO A 373 -36.05 -28.94 -6.63
C PRO A 373 -36.93 -27.68 -6.49
N PHE A 374 -38.07 -27.69 -7.17
CA PHE A 374 -39.04 -26.61 -7.15
C PHE A 374 -40.07 -26.85 -6.03
N SER A 375 -40.50 -25.78 -5.36
CA SER A 375 -41.58 -25.82 -4.37
C SER A 375 -42.80 -25.12 -4.94
N LEU A 376 -43.87 -25.89 -5.17
CA LEU A 376 -45.18 -25.34 -5.50
C LEU A 376 -45.91 -24.97 -4.21
N SER A 377 -45.51 -23.85 -3.62
CA SER A 377 -46.36 -23.13 -2.67
C SER A 377 -47.07 -22.01 -3.44
N GLY A 378 -48.32 -22.25 -3.84
CA GLY A 378 -49.16 -21.22 -4.47
C GLY A 378 -48.82 -20.85 -5.92
N MET A 379 -48.57 -21.83 -6.80
CA MET A 379 -48.41 -21.63 -8.27
C MET A 379 -47.27 -20.68 -8.67
N THR A 380 -46.07 -20.95 -8.16
CA THR A 380 -44.82 -20.25 -8.53
C THR A 380 -43.82 -21.27 -9.11
N LEU A 381 -43.21 -20.97 -10.25
CA LEU A 381 -42.17 -21.81 -10.87
C LEU A 381 -40.82 -21.10 -10.80
N CYS A 382 -39.81 -21.77 -10.22
CA CYS A 382 -38.44 -21.26 -10.15
C CYS A 382 -37.48 -22.10 -11.01
N PHE A 383 -36.65 -21.46 -11.85
CA PHE A 383 -35.63 -22.13 -12.67
C PHE A 383 -34.30 -21.38 -12.67
N VAL A 384 -33.21 -22.08 -13.01
CA VAL A 384 -31.83 -21.60 -12.90
C VAL A 384 -31.17 -21.52 -14.29
N CYS A 385 -30.59 -20.37 -14.62
CA CYS A 385 -29.79 -20.16 -15.83
C CYS A 385 -28.52 -21.04 -15.77
N VAL A 386 -28.18 -21.73 -16.85
CA VAL A 386 -26.97 -22.59 -16.97
C VAL A 386 -25.91 -21.87 -17.79
#